data_AF-A0AAV4R8L0-F1
#
_entry.id   AF-A0AAV4R8L0-F1
#
_cell.length_a   1.000
_cell.length_b   1.000
_cell.length_c   1.000
_cell.angle_alpha   90.00
_cell.angle_beta   90.00
_cell.angle_gamma   90.00
#
_symmetry.space_group_name_H-M   'P 1'
#
loop_
_entity.id
_entity.type
_entity.pdbx_description
1 polymer ?
#
loop_
_entity_poly.entity_id
_entity_poly.type
_entity_poly.pdbx_seq_one_letter_code
_entity_poly.pdbx_strand_id
1 'polypeptide(L)'
;MKEEADAYIVAYSVTDRASFEKAVDILFSLRERGITNSKAVILVGNKSDLARTREIAVEEGKAIACSYECKFIETSAAINHNVDELLVGMVSQIRLKNRQKEKEENNRPAKTSSPSTSPFKKGGGSVKSSLRSSLRTKGLINRLLGKSGRSKSCDNLYVL
;
A
#
# COMPACT_ATOMS: atom_id res chain seq x y z
N MET A 1 -18.92 4.76 -17.61
CA MET A 1 -17.50 4.86 -17.23
C MET A 1 -17.43 4.68 -15.72
N LYS A 2 -16.65 3.72 -15.20
CA LYS A 2 -16.39 3.69 -13.75
C LYS A 2 -15.44 4.84 -13.46
N GLU A 3 -15.89 5.83 -12.70
CA GLU A 3 -15.00 6.85 -12.16
C GLU A 3 -14.00 6.15 -11.22
N GLU A 4 -12.75 6.07 -11.65
CA GLU A 4 -11.67 5.51 -10.86
C GLU A 4 -11.02 6.64 -10.09
N ALA A 5 -10.94 6.54 -8.76
CA ALA A 5 -10.30 7.57 -7.94
C ALA A 5 -8.80 7.67 -8.25
N ASP A 6 -8.29 8.91 -8.22
CA ASP A 6 -6.85 9.17 -8.35
C ASP A 6 -6.09 8.90 -7.05
N ALA A 7 -6.78 9.02 -5.90
CA ALA A 7 -6.21 8.80 -4.59
C ALA A 7 -7.24 8.40 -3.52
N TYR A 8 -6.74 7.90 -2.39
CA TYR A 8 -7.53 7.49 -1.24
C TYR A 8 -6.99 8.11 0.06
N ILE A 9 -7.88 8.74 0.82
CA ILE A 9 -7.65 9.11 2.22
C ILE A 9 -8.40 8.10 3.08
N VAL A 10 -7.69 7.43 3.98
CA VAL A 10 -8.31 6.57 4.99
C VAL A 10 -8.11 7.23 6.33
N ALA A 11 -9.17 7.82 6.88
CA ALA A 11 -9.08 8.56 8.14
C ALA A 11 -9.66 7.74 9.30
N TYR A 12 -9.03 7.86 10.47
CA TYR A 12 -9.53 7.40 11.76
C TYR A 12 -9.46 8.53 12.79
N SER A 13 -10.09 8.36 13.94
CA SER A 13 -9.97 9.30 15.07
C SER A 13 -8.93 8.76 16.04
N VAL A 14 -7.94 9.58 16.43
CA VAL A 14 -6.89 9.15 17.40
C VAL A 14 -7.44 8.80 18.79
N THR A 15 -8.70 9.14 19.04
CA THR A 15 -9.44 8.91 20.29
C THR A 15 -10.49 7.79 20.17
N ASP A 16 -10.46 6.99 19.10
CA ASP A 16 -11.45 5.92 18.87
C ASP A 16 -10.77 4.72 18.23
N ARG A 17 -10.47 3.71 19.05
CA ARG A 17 -9.86 2.45 18.62
C ARG A 17 -10.64 1.71 17.54
N ALA A 18 -11.97 1.71 17.61
CA ALA A 18 -12.80 1.01 16.63
C ALA A 18 -12.68 1.65 15.23
N SER A 19 -12.57 2.99 15.18
CA SER A 19 -12.31 3.70 13.92
C SER A 19 -10.95 3.34 13.31
N PHE A 20 -9.93 3.13 14.16
CA PHE A 20 -8.60 2.72 13.72
C PHE A 20 -8.60 1.29 13.15
N GLU A 21 -9.24 0.35 13.84
CA GLU A 21 -9.40 -1.03 13.36
C GLU A 21 -10.13 -1.06 12.01
N LYS A 22 -11.17 -0.24 11.85
CA LYS A 22 -11.87 -0.12 10.57
C LYS A 22 -10.99 0.45 9.46
N ALA A 23 -10.14 1.42 9.77
CA ALA A 23 -9.17 1.95 8.81
C ALA A 23 -8.18 0.88 8.35
N VAL A 24 -7.72 0.01 9.26
CA VAL A 24 -6.85 -1.14 8.93
C VAL A 24 -7.54 -2.11 7.97
N ASP A 25 -8.81 -2.45 8.19
CA ASP A 25 -9.59 -3.30 7.27
C ASP A 25 -9.71 -2.71 5.86
N ILE A 26 -9.89 -1.39 5.78
CA ILE A 26 -9.95 -0.66 4.51
C ILE A 26 -8.59 -0.71 3.81
N LEU A 27 -7.50 -0.44 4.53
CA LEU A 27 -6.14 -0.51 3.98
C LEU A 27 -5.82 -1.92 3.46
N PHE A 28 -6.21 -2.96 4.20
CA PHE A 28 -6.11 -4.34 3.76
C PHE A 28 -6.84 -4.55 2.43
N SER A 29 -8.09 -4.10 2.34
CA SER A 29 -8.90 -4.22 1.12
C SER A 29 -8.29 -3.45 -0.08
N LEU A 30 -7.70 -2.28 0.15
CA LEU A 30 -7.02 -1.50 -0.90
C LEU A 30 -5.73 -2.19 -1.37
N ARG A 31 -4.96 -2.76 -0.44
CA ARG A 31 -3.72 -3.48 -0.74
C ARG A 31 -3.98 -4.76 -1.54
N GLU A 32 -4.98 -5.55 -1.16
CA GLU A 32 -5.39 -6.77 -1.89
C GLU A 32 -5.82 -6.47 -3.33
N ARG A 33 -6.38 -5.28 -3.57
CA ARG A 33 -6.74 -4.78 -4.91
C ARG A 33 -5.57 -4.18 -5.68
N GLY A 34 -4.36 -4.11 -5.10
CA GLY A 34 -3.18 -3.50 -5.71
C GLY A 34 -3.22 -1.96 -5.79
N ILE A 35 -4.12 -1.31 -5.05
CA ILE A 35 -4.31 0.14 -5.10
C ILE A 35 -3.14 0.87 -4.46
N THR A 36 -2.61 0.40 -3.34
CA THR A 36 -1.47 1.02 -2.64
C THR A 36 -0.21 1.09 -3.50
N ASN A 37 -0.06 0.15 -4.44
CA ASN A 37 1.04 0.12 -5.39
C ASN A 37 0.88 1.16 -6.50
N SER A 38 -0.34 1.33 -7.02
CA SER A 38 -0.62 2.08 -8.24
C SER A 38 -1.18 3.50 -8.02
N LYS A 39 -1.78 3.77 -6.87
CA LYS A 39 -2.44 5.03 -6.53
C LYS A 39 -1.87 5.62 -5.23
N ALA A 40 -2.13 6.91 -5.01
CA ALA A 40 -1.79 7.56 -3.76
C ALA A 40 -2.76 7.10 -2.66
N VAL A 41 -2.23 6.61 -1.54
CA VAL A 41 -3.01 6.22 -0.36
C VAL A 41 -2.36 6.84 0.86
N ILE A 42 -3.14 7.55 1.67
CA ILE A 42 -2.68 8.19 2.91
C ILE A 42 -3.61 7.78 4.06
N LEU A 43 -3.03 7.18 5.09
CA LEU A 43 -3.67 6.94 6.38
C LEU A 43 -3.61 8.24 7.21
N VAL A 44 -4.74 8.66 7.76
CA VAL A 44 -4.86 9.92 8.50
C VAL A 44 -5.37 9.70 9.91
N GLY A 45 -4.54 10.01 10.92
CA GLY A 45 -4.97 10.10 12.31
C GLY A 45 -5.60 11.48 12.57
N ASN A 46 -6.93 11.58 12.55
CA ASN A 46 -7.66 12.83 12.75
C ASN A 46 -7.95 13.08 14.24
N LYS A 47 -8.29 14.33 14.58
CA LYS A 47 -8.53 14.84 15.94
C LYS A 47 -7.28 14.82 16.82
N SER A 48 -6.11 15.08 16.23
CA SER A 48 -4.82 15.11 16.94
C SER A 48 -4.77 16.11 18.09
N ASP A 49 -5.66 17.11 18.09
CA ASP A 49 -5.85 18.10 19.16
C ASP A 49 -6.35 17.49 20.48
N LEU A 50 -7.02 16.33 20.44
CA LEU A 50 -7.57 15.66 21.62
C LEU A 50 -6.54 14.77 22.34
N ALA A 51 -5.36 15.33 22.63
CA ALA A 51 -4.22 14.58 23.19
C ALA A 51 -4.53 13.87 24.53
N ARG A 52 -5.41 14.43 25.36
CA ARG A 52 -5.78 13.86 26.67
C ARG A 52 -6.65 12.60 26.57
N THR A 53 -7.38 12.44 25.48
CA THR A 53 -8.28 11.30 25.25
C THR A 53 -7.75 10.42 24.11
N ARG A 54 -6.46 10.52 23.80
CA ARG A 54 -5.82 9.72 22.75
C ARG A 54 -5.79 8.25 23.18
N GLU A 55 -6.27 7.39 22.30
CA GLU A 55 -6.25 5.93 22.45
C GLU A 55 -5.20 5.27 21.53
N ILE A 56 -4.80 5.96 20.46
CA ILE A 56 -3.90 5.43 19.43
C ILE A 56 -2.60 6.23 19.41
N ALA A 57 -1.48 5.55 19.62
CA ALA A 57 -0.16 6.15 19.54
C ALA A 57 0.18 6.55 18.09
N VAL A 58 0.94 7.62 17.92
CA VAL A 58 1.38 8.10 16.59
C VAL A 58 2.20 7.01 15.88
N GLU A 59 3.04 6.31 16.65
CA GLU A 59 3.89 5.22 16.19
C GLU A 59 3.07 4.02 15.69
N GLU A 60 1.90 3.76 16.28
CA GLU A 60 1.01 2.69 15.83
C GLU A 60 0.44 3.00 14.44
N GLY A 61 -0.01 4.25 14.23
CA GLY A 61 -0.45 4.72 12.91
C GLY A 61 0.66 4.65 11.86
N LYS A 62 1.87 5.10 12.21
CA LYS A 62 3.06 4.99 11.33
C LYS A 62 3.39 3.54 10.98
N ALA A 63 3.39 2.64 11.96
CA ALA A 63 3.70 1.22 11.74
C ALA A 63 2.68 0.55 10.80
N ILE A 64 1.39 0.85 10.97
CA ILE A 64 0.34 0.38 10.06
C ILE A 64 0.55 0.94 8.65
N ALA A 65 0.76 2.25 8.51
CA ALA A 65 0.92 2.86 7.19
C ALA A 65 2.11 2.26 6.41
N CYS A 66 3.25 2.11 7.09
CA CYS A 66 4.43 1.47 6.55
C CYS A 66 4.17 -0.01 6.18
N SER A 67 3.39 -0.76 6.98
CA SER A 67 3.03 -2.17 6.69
C SER A 67 2.12 -2.33 5.46
N TYR A 68 1.27 -1.34 5.19
CA TYR A 68 0.37 -1.32 4.03
C TYR A 68 0.91 -0.51 2.84
N GLU A 69 2.19 -0.09 2.88
CA GLU A 69 2.88 0.63 1.80
C GLU A 69 2.15 1.92 1.41
N CYS A 70 1.63 2.64 2.40
CA CYS A 70 0.93 3.91 2.25
C CYS A 70 1.57 5.01 3.12
N LYS A 71 1.17 6.27 2.91
CA LYS A 71 1.69 7.39 3.70
C LYS A 71 0.86 7.62 4.95
N PHE A 72 1.41 8.40 5.89
CA PHE A 72 0.79 8.71 7.16
C PHE A 72 0.92 10.19 7.51
N ILE A 73 -0.13 10.77 8.05
CA ILE A 73 -0.12 12.09 8.67
C ILE A 73 -1.18 12.17 9.77
N GLU A 74 -0.91 12.92 10.84
CA GLU A 74 -1.95 13.29 11.80
C GLU A 74 -2.47 14.70 11.53
N THR A 75 -3.78 14.87 11.67
CA THR A 75 -4.47 16.13 11.39
C THR A 75 -5.44 16.47 12.52
N SER A 76 -5.80 17.74 12.60
CA SER A 76 -7.02 18.15 13.27
C SER A 76 -7.82 19.06 12.37
N ALA A 77 -8.95 18.57 11.90
CA ALA A 77 -9.91 19.39 11.16
C ALA A 77 -10.51 20.51 12.03
N ALA A 78 -10.61 20.31 13.34
CA ALA A 78 -11.23 21.28 14.25
C ALA A 78 -10.42 22.57 14.39
N ILE A 79 -9.09 22.47 14.33
CA ILE A 79 -8.16 23.61 14.45
C ILE A 79 -7.36 23.86 13.17
N ASN A 80 -7.77 23.27 12.04
CA ASN A 80 -7.07 23.34 10.75
C ASN A 80 -5.58 22.94 10.81
N HIS A 81 -5.22 22.01 11.71
CA HIS A 81 -3.85 21.51 11.82
C HIS A 81 -3.57 20.43 10.77
N ASN A 82 -2.53 20.64 9.95
CA ASN A 82 -2.06 19.74 8.89
C ASN A 82 -3.07 19.42 7.77
N VAL A 83 -4.21 20.11 7.70
CA VAL A 83 -5.23 19.89 6.67
C VAL A 83 -4.69 20.30 5.28
N ASP A 84 -4.05 21.45 5.19
CA ASP A 84 -3.42 21.92 3.95
C ASP A 84 -2.26 21.01 3.53
N GLU A 85 -1.45 20.57 4.49
CA GLU A 85 -0.34 19.65 4.24
C GLU A 85 -0.83 18.28 3.74
N LEU A 86 -1.94 17.77 4.27
CA LEU A 86 -2.60 16.57 3.75
C LEU A 86 -3.04 16.77 2.29
N LEU A 87 -3.68 17.89 1.96
CA LEU A 87 -4.17 18.16 0.61
C LEU A 87 -3.00 18.30 -0.40
N VAL A 88 -2.01 19.13 -0.07
CA VAL A 88 -0.83 19.35 -0.90
C VAL A 88 -0.01 18.05 -1.04
N GLY A 89 0.17 17.32 0.06
CA GLY A 89 0.85 16.04 0.08
C GLY A 89 0.14 14.98 -0.77
N MET A 90 -1.20 14.95 -0.75
CA MET A 90 -1.98 14.04 -1.58
C MET A 90 -1.76 14.31 -3.08
N VAL A 91 -1.90 15.56 -3.51
CA VAL A 91 -1.67 15.96 -4.91
C VAL A 91 -0.22 15.63 -5.33
N SER A 92 0.74 15.82 -4.42
CA SER A 92 2.14 15.48 -4.66
C SER A 92 2.32 13.97 -4.86
N GLN A 93 1.72 13.13 -4.02
CA GLN A 93 1.76 11.68 -4.16
C GLN A 93 1.13 11.18 -5.48
N ILE A 94 0.00 11.76 -5.89
CA ILE A 94 -0.63 11.45 -7.19
C ILE A 94 0.38 11.69 -8.33
N ARG A 95 1.00 12.88 -8.36
CA ARG A 95 1.98 13.26 -9.38
C ARG A 95 3.21 12.34 -9.37
N LEU A 96 3.69 11.95 -8.19
CA LEU A 96 4.83 11.04 -8.04
C LEU A 96 4.50 9.65 -8.57
N LYS A 97 3.34 9.08 -8.22
CA LYS A 97 2.87 7.78 -8.72
C LYS A 97 2.68 7.78 -10.23
N ASN A 98 2.09 8.85 -10.80
CA ASN A 98 1.93 8.97 -12.24
C ASN A 98 3.28 9.00 -12.97
N ARG A 99 4.24 9.80 -12.49
CA ARG A 99 5.59 9.86 -13.06
C ARG A 99 6.33 8.52 -12.94
N GLN A 100 6.14 7.78 -11.84
CA GLN A 100 6.71 6.45 -11.68
C GLN A 100 6.14 5.50 -12.74
N LYS A 101 4.82 5.51 -12.94
CA LYS A 101 4.13 4.69 -13.94
C LYS A 101 4.63 4.97 -15.37
N GLU A 102 4.75 6.26 -15.74
CA GLU A 102 5.29 6.66 -17.05
C GLU A 102 6.71 6.14 -17.30
N LYS A 103 7.58 6.18 -16.27
CA LYS A 103 8.95 5.64 -16.36
C LYS A 103 8.96 4.12 -16.52
N GLU A 104 8.09 3.42 -15.81
CA GLU A 104 7.95 1.97 -15.90
C GLU A 104 7.40 1.53 -17.27
N GLU A 105 6.57 2.34 -17.91
CA GLU A 105 6.08 2.10 -19.27
C GLU A 105 7.16 2.35 -20.32
N ASN A 106 7.93 3.44 -20.20
CA ASN A 106 9.01 3.78 -21.14
C ASN A 106 10.22 2.82 -21.10
N ASN A 107 10.49 2.19 -19.95
CA ASN A 107 11.61 1.24 -19.79
C ASN A 107 11.26 -0.21 -20.17
N ARG A 108 10.04 -0.51 -20.63
CA ARG A 108 9.71 -1.85 -21.12
C ARG A 108 10.42 -2.05 -22.47
N PRO A 109 11.34 -3.03 -22.62
CA PRO A 109 11.93 -3.31 -23.91
C PRO A 109 10.82 -3.65 -24.89
N ALA A 110 10.81 -2.97 -26.03
CA ALA A 110 9.93 -3.29 -27.14
C ALA A 110 10.08 -4.79 -27.40
N LYS A 111 9.01 -5.57 -27.21
CA LYS A 111 8.99 -6.98 -27.58
C LYS A 111 9.21 -7.01 -29.09
N THR A 112 10.45 -7.21 -29.52
CA THR A 112 10.78 -7.57 -30.89
C THR A 112 10.06 -8.86 -31.18
N SER A 113 9.00 -8.77 -31.97
CA SER A 113 8.33 -9.90 -32.59
C SER A 113 9.31 -10.56 -33.55
N SER A 114 10.14 -11.48 -33.05
CA SER A 114 10.84 -12.42 -33.89
C SER A 114 9.83 -13.48 -34.38
N PRO A 115 9.71 -13.73 -35.69
CA PRO A 115 8.86 -14.80 -36.20
C PRO A 115 9.46 -16.15 -35.79
N SER A 116 8.73 -16.93 -35.00
CA SER A 116 9.13 -18.29 -34.65
C SER A 116 8.82 -19.24 -35.81
N THR A 117 9.84 -19.64 -36.57
CA THR A 117 9.80 -20.86 -37.38
C THR A 117 10.10 -22.06 -36.48
N SER A 118 9.16 -23.00 -36.40
CA SER A 118 9.32 -24.32 -35.77
C SER A 118 10.37 -25.18 -36.49
N PRO A 119 11.01 -26.15 -35.82
CA PRO A 119 10.54 -27.53 -36.04
C PRO A 119 10.60 -28.48 -34.81
N PHE A 120 9.80 -29.53 -34.93
CA PHE A 120 9.62 -30.71 -34.08
C PHE A 120 10.90 -31.45 -33.64
N LYS A 121 10.89 -32.02 -32.41
CA LYS A 121 11.30 -33.42 -32.16
C LYS A 121 10.84 -33.98 -30.80
N LYS A 122 10.48 -35.27 -30.81
CA LYS A 122 9.95 -36.13 -29.73
C LYS A 122 11.06 -36.66 -28.78
N GLY A 123 10.68 -37.05 -27.56
CA GLY A 123 11.32 -38.17 -26.86
C GLY A 123 11.23 -38.20 -25.33
N GLY A 124 10.34 -39.05 -24.79
CA GLY A 124 10.56 -40.02 -23.69
C GLY A 124 10.89 -39.58 -22.24
N GLY A 125 10.23 -40.20 -21.26
CA GLY A 125 10.86 -40.55 -19.97
C GLY A 125 10.08 -40.20 -18.69
N SER A 126 9.68 -41.24 -17.96
CA SER A 126 8.83 -41.31 -16.76
C SER A 126 9.35 -40.70 -15.44
N VAL A 127 8.35 -40.37 -14.58
CA VAL A 127 8.25 -40.44 -13.09
C VAL A 127 9.14 -39.58 -12.16
N LYS A 128 8.49 -38.79 -11.27
CA LYS A 128 8.32 -39.11 -9.83
C LYS A 128 7.42 -38.10 -9.06
N SER A 129 6.40 -38.66 -8.40
CA SER A 129 5.77 -38.37 -7.09
C SER A 129 5.51 -36.94 -6.57
N SER A 130 4.24 -36.72 -6.23
CA SER A 130 3.65 -36.17 -4.98
C SER A 130 4.58 -35.42 -4.01
N LEU A 131 4.20 -34.28 -3.44
CA LEU A 131 3.08 -34.15 -2.50
C LEU A 131 2.57 -32.69 -2.46
N ARG A 132 1.27 -32.49 -2.66
CA ARG A 132 0.56 -31.28 -2.22
C ARG A 132 0.09 -31.51 -0.78
N SER A 133 0.66 -30.80 0.18
CA SER A 133 0.10 -30.69 1.52
C SER A 133 -0.70 -29.41 1.64
N SER A 134 -2.02 -29.59 1.74
CA SER A 134 -2.96 -28.61 2.25
C SER A 134 -2.69 -28.38 3.73
N LEU A 135 -2.37 -27.16 4.13
CA LEU A 135 -2.40 -26.71 5.51
C LEU A 135 -3.15 -25.37 5.56
N ARG A 136 -4.45 -25.45 5.85
CA ARG A 136 -5.19 -24.39 6.52
C ARG A 136 -4.75 -24.43 7.99
N THR A 137 -4.03 -23.41 8.44
CA THR A 137 -3.80 -23.16 9.86
C THR A 137 -3.95 -21.68 10.14
N LYS A 138 -4.90 -21.36 11.03
CA LYS A 138 -5.06 -20.08 11.70
C LYS A 138 -3.75 -19.76 12.42
N GLY A 139 -3.16 -18.59 12.17
CA GLY A 139 -1.95 -18.12 12.85
C GLY A 139 -1.16 -17.08 12.06
N LEU A 140 -1.67 -15.85 11.94
CA LEU A 140 -1.03 -14.74 11.23
C LEU A 140 -0.28 -13.76 12.16
N ILE A 141 0.53 -14.25 13.11
CA ILE A 141 1.31 -13.34 13.98
C ILE A 141 2.82 -13.65 13.98
N ASN A 142 3.37 -14.38 13.00
CA ASN A 142 4.82 -14.60 12.98
C ASN A 142 5.44 -14.69 11.57
N ARG A 143 5.34 -13.62 10.78
CA ARG A 143 6.16 -13.48 9.56
C ARG A 143 6.55 -12.02 9.22
N LEU A 144 6.89 -11.21 10.22
CA LEU A 144 7.39 -9.85 9.99
C LEU A 144 8.84 -9.62 10.46
N LEU A 145 9.71 -10.59 10.23
CA LEU A 145 11.17 -10.37 10.29
C LEU A 145 11.82 -10.97 9.05
N GLY A 146 11.57 -10.32 7.91
CA GLY A 146 12.10 -10.73 6.62
C GLY A 146 12.42 -9.52 5.75
N LYS A 147 13.67 -9.05 5.86
CA LYS A 147 14.36 -8.14 4.92
C LYS A 147 13.63 -6.82 4.63
N SER A 148 13.86 -5.81 5.47
CA SER A 148 13.57 -4.42 5.15
C SER A 148 14.46 -3.96 3.98
N GLY A 149 13.95 -4.11 2.75
CA GLY A 149 14.40 -3.30 1.64
C GLY A 149 13.98 -1.86 1.92
N ARG A 150 14.95 -0.94 1.97
CA ARG A 150 14.82 0.53 2.13
C ARG A 150 13.41 0.98 2.55
N SER A 151 13.18 1.12 3.86
CA SER A 151 11.97 1.76 4.38
C SER A 151 11.79 3.10 3.69
N LYS A 152 10.79 3.17 2.80
CA LYS A 152 10.30 4.43 2.27
C LYS A 152 9.61 5.11 3.44
N SER A 153 10.12 6.27 3.84
CA SER A 153 9.54 7.08 4.92
C SER A 153 8.04 7.26 4.65
N CYS A 154 7.21 6.62 5.49
CA CYS A 154 5.75 6.72 5.37
C CYS A 154 5.23 8.09 5.85
N ASP A 155 6.05 8.83 6.58
CA ASP A 155 5.81 10.18 7.11
C ASP A 155 6.18 11.33 6.15
N ASN A 156 6.94 11.07 5.08
CA ASN A 156 7.25 12.08 4.07
C ASN A 156 6.32 11.96 2.85
N LEU A 157 5.36 12.90 2.74
CA LEU A 157 4.36 12.96 1.66
C LEU A 157 4.93 13.44 0.30
N TYR A 158 6.20 13.78 0.22
CA TYR A 158 6.84 14.34 -0.98
C TYR A 158 7.81 13.37 -1.66
N VAL A 159 7.87 12.12 -1.17
CA VAL A 159 8.66 11.02 -1.74
C VAL A 159 7.82 9.75 -1.83
N LEU A 160 8.23 8.79 -2.68
CA LEU A 160 7.57 7.48 -2.79
C LEU A 160 8.13 6.50 -1.80
#